data_AF-A0A3M1S1B8-F1
#
_entry.id   AF-A0A3M1S1B8-F1
#
_cell.length_a   1.000
_cell.length_b   1.000
_cell.length_c   1.000
_cell.angle_alpha   90.00
_cell.angle_beta   90.00
_cell.angle_gamma   90.00
#
_symmetry.space_group_name_H-M   'P 1'
#
loop_
_entity.id
_entity.type
_entity.pdbx_description
1 polymer ?
#
loop_
_entity_poly.entity_id
_entity_poly.type
_entity_poly.pdbx_seq_one_letter_code
_entity_poly.pdbx_strand_id
1 'polypeptide(L)' 'MHPEGVPLGPYGPKSTAEEVTEGLDLSGKTALITGANSGLGYETMRVLAMRG' A
#
# COMPACT_ATOMS: atom_id res chain seq x y z
N MET A 1 -7.96 17.66 -8.86
CA MET A 1 -8.33 18.17 -7.53
C MET A 1 -9.10 17.08 -6.81
N HIS A 2 -8.98 16.97 -5.49
CA HIS A 2 -9.78 16.02 -4.71
C HIS A 2 -11.28 16.40 -4.80
N PRO A 3 -12.20 15.48 -5.14
CA PRO A 3 -13.62 15.81 -5.31
C PRO A 3 -14.26 16.27 -3.98
N GLU A 4 -15.22 17.21 -4.07
CA GLU A 4 -15.98 17.63 -2.88
C GLU A 4 -16.79 16.45 -2.30
N GLY A 5 -16.86 16.40 -0.97
CA GLY A 5 -17.61 15.37 -0.24
C GLY A 5 -16.92 14.01 -0.10
N VAL A 6 -15.74 13.80 -0.69
CA VAL A 6 -14.98 12.56 -0.51
C VAL A 6 -14.08 12.68 0.74
N PRO A 7 -14.11 11.73 1.69
CA PRO A 7 -13.22 11.76 2.85
C PRO A 7 -11.74 11.68 2.45
N LEU A 8 -10.89 12.45 3.12
CA LEU A 8 -9.44 12.28 3.05
C LEU A 8 -9.00 11.24 4.08
N GLY A 9 -8.18 10.29 3.65
CA GLY A 9 -7.47 9.40 4.55
C GLY A 9 -6.31 10.11 5.26
N PRO A 10 -5.61 9.43 6.19
CA PRO A 10 -4.52 10.02 6.96
C PRO A 10 -3.22 10.21 6.17
N TYR A 11 -3.14 9.71 4.92
CA TYR A 11 -1.94 9.74 4.10
C TYR A 11 -2.01 10.82 3.01
N GLY A 12 -0.85 11.36 2.64
CA GLY A 12 -0.72 12.42 1.66
C GLY A 12 0.11 12.03 0.42
N PRO A 13 0.28 12.95 -0.54
CA PRO A 13 1.02 12.69 -1.78
C PRO A 13 2.50 12.30 -1.61
N LYS A 14 3.06 12.53 -0.42
CA LYS A 14 4.46 12.23 -0.08
C LYS A 14 4.61 10.99 0.81
N SER A 15 3.51 10.39 1.26
CA SER A 15 3.59 9.22 2.12
C SER A 15 4.22 8.04 1.39
N THR A 16 5.08 7.29 2.08
CA THR A 16 5.74 6.11 1.50
C THR A 16 4.86 4.87 1.64
N ALA A 17 5.11 3.85 0.81
CA ALA A 17 4.40 2.58 0.93
C ALA A 17 4.66 1.89 2.28
N GLU A 18 5.81 2.15 2.90
CA GLU A 18 6.16 1.64 4.23
C GLU A 18 5.36 2.34 5.34
N GLU A 19 5.22 3.67 5.28
CA GLU A 19 4.38 4.45 6.21
C GLU A 19 2.91 4.05 6.09
N VAL A 20 2.41 3.83 4.87
CA VAL A 20 1.02 3.41 4.64
C VAL A 20 0.74 2.00 5.19
N THR A 21 1.76 1.14 5.23
CA THR A 21 1.63 -0.24 5.72
C THR A 21 2.14 -0.45 7.13
N GLU A 22 2.53 0.62 7.82
CA GLU A 22 3.08 0.54 9.18
C GLU A 22 2.05 -0.08 10.14
N GLY A 23 2.51 -1.02 10.97
CA GLY A 23 1.69 -1.70 11.97
C GLY A 23 0.75 -2.78 11.43
N LEU A 24 0.70 -3.03 10.12
CA LEU A 24 -0.03 -4.16 9.57
C LEU A 24 0.66 -5.48 9.91
N ASP A 25 -0.11 -6.46 10.37
CA ASP A 25 0.27 -7.87 10.46
C ASP A 25 -0.52 -8.66 9.41
N LEU A 26 0.19 -9.17 8.42
CA LEU A 26 -0.37 -9.92 7.31
C LEU A 26 -0.01 -11.42 7.40
N SER A 27 0.57 -11.87 8.52
CA SER A 27 0.95 -13.27 8.74
C SER A 27 -0.17 -14.24 8.38
N GLY A 28 0.15 -15.20 7.52
CA GLY A 28 -0.79 -16.24 7.07
C GLY A 28 -1.85 -15.75 6.08
N LYS A 29 -1.76 -14.51 5.60
CA LYS A 29 -2.61 -14.00 4.50
C LYS A 29 -1.95 -14.30 3.16
N THR A 30 -2.79 -14.37 2.13
CA THR A 30 -2.33 -14.51 0.74
C THR A 30 -2.89 -13.34 -0.06
N ALA A 31 -2.00 -12.60 -0.72
CA ALA A 31 -2.36 -11.49 -1.60
C ALA A 31 -2.01 -11.84 -3.05
N LEU A 32 -2.94 -11.56 -3.97
CA LEU A 32 -2.71 -11.64 -5.41
C LEU A 32 -2.44 -10.24 -5.95
N ILE A 33 -1.27 -10.05 -6.57
CA ILE A 33 -0.85 -8.76 -7.14
C ILE A 33 -0.60 -8.97 -8.63
N THR A 34 -1.34 -8.25 -9.47
CA THR A 34 -1.11 -8.24 -10.92
C THR A 34 -0.09 -7.15 -11.27
N GLY A 35 0.72 -7.39 -12.31
CA GLY A 35 1.73 -6.42 -12.74
C GLY A 35 2.85 -6.16 -11.71
N ALA A 36 3.21 -7.15 -10.90
CA ALA A 36 4.21 -7.01 -9.83
C ALA A 36 5.68 -6.89 -10.30
N ASN A 37 5.93 -6.88 -11.61
CA ASN A 37 7.27 -6.85 -12.17
C ASN A 37 7.95 -5.47 -12.12
N SER A 38 7.20 -4.37 -11.94
CA SER A 38 7.76 -3.02 -11.86
C SER A 38 6.79 -2.03 -11.21
N GLY A 39 7.28 -0.80 -10.98
CA GLY A 39 6.47 0.34 -10.53
C GLY A 39 5.69 0.05 -9.24
N LEU A 40 4.43 0.49 -9.21
CA LEU A 40 3.57 0.37 -8.04
C LEU A 40 3.24 -1.08 -7.66
N GLY A 41 3.11 -1.97 -8.64
CA GLY A 41 2.86 -3.39 -8.38
C GLY A 41 4.03 -4.04 -7.64
N TYR A 42 5.26 -3.76 -8.07
CA TYR A 42 6.47 -4.24 -7.38
C TYR A 42 6.57 -3.68 -5.97
N GLU A 43 6.37 -2.37 -5.81
CA GLU A 43 6.46 -1.71 -4.51
C GLU A 43 5.39 -2.22 -3.54
N THR A 44 4.17 -2.45 -4.04
CA THR A 44 3.07 -3.05 -3.26
C THR A 44 3.43 -4.46 -2.78
N MET A 45 3.95 -5.30 -3.69
CA MET A 45 4.42 -6.65 -3.34
C MET A 45 5.51 -6.59 -2.27
N ARG A 46 6.49 -5.69 -2.43
CA ARG A 46 7.61 -5.53 -1.50
C ARG A 46 7.12 -5.20 -0.10
N VAL A 47 6.27 -4.17 0.06
CA VAL A 47 5.84 -3.75 1.39
C VAL A 47 4.86 -4.74 2.03
N LEU A 48 3.96 -5.38 1.27
CA LEU A 48 3.07 -6.40 1.83
C LEU A 48 3.87 -7.61 2.32
N ALA A 49 4.87 -8.07 1.56
CA ALA A 49 5.75 -9.15 1.99
C ALA A 49 6.56 -8.81 3.26
N MET A 50 6.90 -7.54 3.48
CA MET A 50 7.55 -7.09 4.72
C MET A 50 6.62 -7.15 5.94
N ARG A 51 5.30 -7.27 5.75
CA ARG A 51 4.30 -7.29 6.84
C ARG A 51 3.79 -8.70 7.19
N GLY A 52 4.29 -9.75 6.53
CA GLY A 52 3.96 -11.15 6.82
C GLY A 52 3.16 -11.85 5.74
#